data_AF-A0AAN1EJL6-F1
#
_entry.id   AF-A0AAN1EJL6-F1
#
_cell.length_a   1.000
_cell.length_b   1.000
_cell.length_c   1.000
_cell.angle_alpha   90.00
_cell.angle_beta   90.00
_cell.angle_gamma   90.00
#
_symmetry.space_group_name_H-M   'P 1'
#
loop_
_entity.id
_entity.type
_entity.pdbx_description
1 polymer ?
#
loop_
_entity_poly.entity_id
_entity_poly.type
_entity_poly.pdbx_seq_one_letter_code
_entity_poly.pdbx_strand_id
1 'polypeptide(L)'
;MEWAALKERQGRAAYDAETRDLHVKFAGSAPVRHANIPPHVYQNLLETNDPHFYYRYYIAPSRVSPARRQPVSMVVHGLKLVLLLAACSVLMATELDPGHGGIFEESELRSN
;
A
#
# COMPACT_ATOMS: atom_id res chain seq x y z
N MET A 1 22.94 -1.76 -10.03
CA MET A 1 23.06 -2.76 -8.96
C MET A 1 22.85 -4.14 -9.55
N GLU A 2 23.80 -5.05 -9.39
CA GLU A 2 23.74 -6.42 -9.92
C GLU A 2 23.34 -7.41 -8.83
N TRP A 3 22.56 -8.43 -9.17
CA TRP A 3 22.16 -9.48 -8.24
C TRP A 3 23.13 -10.66 -8.29
N ALA A 4 23.81 -10.91 -7.17
CA ALA A 4 24.65 -12.09 -6.97
C ALA A 4 23.85 -13.21 -6.28
N ALA A 5 24.07 -14.46 -6.68
CA ALA A 5 23.48 -15.61 -6.01
C ALA A 5 24.12 -15.81 -4.64
N LEU A 6 23.31 -16.14 -3.63
CA LEU A 6 23.80 -16.63 -2.35
C LEU A 6 24.25 -18.09 -2.50
N LYS A 7 25.12 -18.54 -1.59
CA LYS A 7 25.52 -19.95 -1.51
C LYS A 7 24.32 -20.87 -1.41
N GLU A 8 24.48 -22.07 -1.96
CA GLU A 8 23.45 -23.11 -2.03
C GLU A 8 22.14 -22.68 -2.73
N ARG A 9 22.17 -21.59 -3.51
CA ARG A 9 21.01 -21.04 -4.23
C ARG A 9 19.82 -20.69 -3.32
N GLN A 10 20.09 -20.42 -2.03
CA GLN A 10 19.06 -20.06 -1.05
C GLN A 10 18.44 -18.68 -1.30
N GLY A 11 19.06 -17.88 -2.17
CA GLY A 11 18.57 -16.57 -2.54
C GLY A 11 19.54 -15.79 -3.41
N ARG A 12 19.36 -14.47 -3.43
CA ARG A 12 20.23 -13.52 -4.11
C ARG A 12 20.34 -12.21 -3.33
N ALA A 13 21.46 -11.53 -3.48
CA ALA A 13 21.71 -10.22 -2.89
C ALA A 13 22.29 -9.25 -3.92
N ALA A 14 21.93 -7.97 -3.83
CA ALA A 14 22.47 -6.89 -4.63
C ALA A 14 22.90 -5.75 -3.72
N TYR A 15 24.09 -5.20 -3.95
CA TYR A 15 24.68 -4.16 -3.11
C TYR A 15 25.00 -2.90 -3.90
N ASP A 16 24.69 -1.76 -3.32
CA ASP A 16 25.08 -0.43 -3.80
C ASP A 16 26.26 0.08 -2.98
N ALA A 17 27.42 0.25 -3.60
CA ALA A 17 28.58 0.77 -2.91
C ALA A 17 28.44 2.26 -2.56
N GLU A 18 27.71 3.04 -3.37
CA GLU A 18 27.55 4.48 -3.20
C GLU A 18 26.57 4.78 -2.05
N THR A 19 25.42 4.10 -2.06
CA THR A 19 24.36 4.33 -1.05
C THR A 19 24.46 3.40 0.16
N ARG A 20 25.30 2.36 0.09
CA ARG A 20 25.41 1.27 1.08
C ARG A 20 24.09 0.54 1.31
N ASP A 21 23.23 0.55 0.30
CA ASP A 21 21.99 -0.20 0.31
C ASP A 21 22.26 -1.65 -0.09
N LEU A 22 21.73 -2.57 0.70
CA LEU A 22 21.70 -4.00 0.41
C LEU A 22 20.27 -4.43 0.15
N HIS A 23 20.05 -5.09 -0.97
CA HIS A 23 18.81 -5.78 -1.28
C HIS A 23 19.03 -7.29 -1.14
N VAL A 24 18.19 -7.97 -0.37
CA VAL A 24 18.23 -9.43 -0.17
C VAL A 24 16.91 -10.05 -0.58
N LYS A 25 16.95 -11.16 -1.31
CA LYS A 25 15.78 -11.96 -1.66
C LYS A 25 16.06 -13.44 -1.45
N PHE A 26 15.44 -14.03 -0.43
CA PHE A 26 15.43 -15.49 -0.23
C PHE A 26 14.33 -16.15 -1.08
N ALA A 27 14.47 -17.44 -1.35
CA ALA A 27 13.45 -18.23 -2.03
C ALA A 27 12.08 -18.09 -1.33
N GLY A 28 10.99 -17.91 -2.10
CA GLY A 28 9.64 -17.74 -1.56
C GLY A 28 9.36 -16.40 -0.87
N SER A 29 10.33 -15.48 -0.79
CA SER A 29 10.16 -14.17 -0.14
C SER A 29 10.20 -12.99 -1.12
N ALA A 30 9.59 -11.88 -0.74
CA ALA A 30 9.76 -10.61 -1.42
C ALA A 30 11.15 -10.03 -1.13
N PRO A 31 11.75 -9.28 -2.07
CA PRO A 31 13.00 -8.56 -1.80
C PRO A 31 12.86 -7.59 -0.63
N VAL A 32 13.88 -7.55 0.23
CA VAL A 32 13.97 -6.64 1.38
C VAL A 32 15.18 -5.72 1.20
N ARG A 33 15.00 -4.43 1.49
CA ARG A 33 16.07 -3.41 1.46
C ARG A 33 16.57 -3.13 2.87
N HIS A 34 17.87 -3.00 3.00
CA HIS A 34 18.60 -2.64 4.21
C HIS A 34 19.53 -1.48 3.85
N ALA A 35 19.58 -0.44 4.69
CA ALA A 35 20.46 0.70 4.47
C ALA A 35 21.68 0.63 5.38
N ASN A 36 22.72 1.39 5.03
CA ASN A 36 23.94 1.52 5.82
C ASN A 36 24.65 0.18 6.08
N ILE A 37 24.55 -0.76 5.15
CA ILE A 37 25.25 -2.05 5.27
C ILE A 37 26.72 -1.87 4.88
N PRO A 38 27.68 -2.21 5.78
CA PRO A 38 29.10 -2.15 5.44
C PRO A 38 29.46 -3.14 4.31
N PRO A 39 30.42 -2.81 3.43
CA PRO A 39 30.80 -3.69 2.31
C PRO A 39 31.19 -5.11 2.74
N HIS A 40 31.91 -5.26 3.86
CA HIS A 40 32.32 -6.57 4.36
C HIS A 40 31.14 -7.45 4.80
N VAL A 41 30.03 -6.86 5.24
CA VAL A 41 28.82 -7.61 5.62
C VAL A 41 28.15 -8.20 4.37
N TYR A 42 28.13 -7.45 3.27
CA TYR A 42 27.66 -7.96 1.99
C TYR A 42 28.54 -9.12 1.50
N GLN A 43 29.87 -8.97 1.57
CA GLN A 43 30.80 -10.00 1.13
C GLN A 43 30.67 -11.29 1.97
N ASN A 44 30.59 -11.15 3.29
CA ASN A 44 30.35 -12.28 4.20
C ASN A 44 29.03 -13.00 3.90
N LEU A 45 27.98 -12.27 3.52
CA LEU A 45 26.69 -12.87 3.12
C LEU A 45 26.81 -13.72 1.84
N LEU A 46 27.68 -13.36 0.90
CA LEU A 46 27.93 -14.16 -0.30
C LEU A 46 28.77 -15.41 0.01
N GLU A 47 29.72 -15.29 0.92
CA GLU A 47 30.72 -16.32 1.21
C GLU A 47 30.27 -17.36 2.27
N THR A 48 29.35 -16.99 3.16
CA THR A 48 28.85 -17.86 4.23
C THR A 48 28.16 -19.11 3.71
N ASN A 49 28.36 -20.23 4.42
CA ASN A 49 27.67 -21.50 4.14
C ASN A 49 26.20 -21.47 4.60
N ASP A 50 25.85 -20.60 5.55
CA ASP A 50 24.47 -20.42 6.00
C ASP A 50 24.03 -18.95 5.84
N PRO A 51 23.58 -18.55 4.63
CA PRO A 51 23.08 -17.22 4.36
C PRO A 51 21.86 -16.83 5.21
N HIS A 52 21.00 -17.79 5.56
CA HIS A 52 19.80 -17.53 6.36
C HIS A 52 20.15 -17.15 7.81
N PHE A 53 21.04 -17.93 8.45
CA PHE A 53 21.54 -17.63 9.78
C PHE A 53 22.28 -16.29 9.80
N TYR A 54 23.22 -16.09 8.86
CA TYR A 54 24.00 -14.86 8.79
C TYR A 54 23.11 -13.63 8.63
N TYR A 55 22.16 -13.69 7.69
CA TYR A 55 21.19 -12.62 7.48
C TYR A 55 20.40 -12.30 8.76
N ARG A 56 19.89 -13.32 9.45
CA ARG A 56 19.04 -13.14 10.64
C ARG A 56 19.76 -12.39 11.76
N TYR A 57 21.04 -12.65 11.98
CA TYR A 57 21.79 -12.06 13.09
C TYR A 57 22.48 -10.74 12.73
N TYR A 58 23.00 -10.60 11.51
CA TYR A 58 23.87 -9.48 11.14
C TYR A 58 23.19 -8.42 10.25
N ILE A 59 22.08 -8.74 9.59
CA ILE A 59 21.49 -7.87 8.54
C ILE A 59 20.03 -7.51 8.83
N ALA A 60 19.24 -8.48 9.27
CA ALA A 60 17.80 -8.30 9.52
C ALA A 60 17.47 -7.10 10.45
N PRO A 61 18.25 -6.79 11.51
CA PRO A 61 18.00 -5.62 12.35
C PRO A 61 18.08 -4.27 11.60
N SER A 62 18.87 -4.18 10.52
CA SER A 62 19.07 -2.96 9.72
C SER A 62 18.02 -2.77 8.62
N ARG A 63 16.89 -3.48 8.72
CA ARG A 63 15.82 -3.44 7.72
C ARG A 63 15.20 -2.05 7.66
N VAL A 64 15.14 -1.49 6.45
CA VAL A 64 14.38 -0.28 6.20
C VAL A 64 12.95 -0.70 5.86
N SER A 65 11.97 -0.09 6.53
CA SER A 65 10.57 -0.30 6.14
C SER A 65 10.43 0.11 4.68
N PRO A 66 9.90 -0.75 3.78
CA PRO A 66 9.65 -0.33 2.42
C PRO A 66 8.74 0.89 2.51
N ALA A 67 9.21 2.05 2.03
CA ALA A 67 8.39 3.23 1.92
C ALA A 67 7.15 2.81 1.14
N ARG A 68 6.03 2.64 1.86
CA ARG A 68 4.77 2.16 1.30
C ARG A 68 4.36 3.25 0.33
N ARG A 69 4.72 3.12 -0.95
CA ARG A 69 4.07 3.88 -2.02
C ARG A 69 2.59 3.52 -1.86
N GLN A 70 1.81 4.45 -1.31
CA GLN A 70 0.38 4.33 -1.07
C GLN A 70 -0.46 4.98 -2.19
N PRO A 71 -0.15 4.91 -3.50
CA PRO A 71 -1.10 5.47 -4.47
C PRO A 71 -2.41 4.68 -4.49
N VAL A 72 -2.39 3.40 -4.08
CA VAL A 72 -3.61 2.56 -4.04
C VAL A 72 -4.58 2.97 -2.93
N SER A 73 -4.08 3.54 -1.81
CA SER A 73 -4.95 3.98 -0.72
C SER A 73 -5.78 5.19 -1.13
N MET A 74 -5.16 6.17 -1.79
CA MET A 74 -5.85 7.38 -2.27
C MET A 74 -6.96 7.06 -3.27
N VAL A 75 -6.73 6.13 -4.21
CA VAL A 75 -7.75 5.74 -5.21
C VAL A 75 -8.96 5.08 -4.54
N VAL A 76 -8.73 4.18 -3.58
CA VAL A 76 -9.83 3.53 -2.84
C VAL A 76 -10.62 4.51 -1.99
N HIS A 77 -9.94 5.48 -1.36
CA HIS A 77 -10.60 6.50 -0.54
C HIS A 77 -11.36 7.51 -1.41
N GLY A 78 -10.79 7.88 -2.57
CA GLY A 78 -11.46 8.72 -3.56
C GLY A 78 -12.73 8.06 -4.12
N LEU A 79 -12.66 6.78 -4.48
CA LEU A 79 -13.83 6.03 -4.95
C LEU A 79 -14.94 5.95 -3.89
N LYS A 80 -14.57 5.69 -2.63
CA LYS A 80 -15.53 5.71 -1.51
C LYS A 80 -16.20 7.07 -1.34
N LEU A 81 -15.45 8.16 -1.48
CA LEU A 81 -15.99 9.51 -1.37
C LEU A 81 -17.00 9.80 -2.51
N VAL A 82 -16.66 9.41 -3.74
CA VAL A 82 -17.57 9.58 -4.91
C VAL A 82 -18.86 8.81 -4.71
N LEU A 83 -18.80 7.57 -4.23
CA LEU A 83 -20.00 6.77 -3.93
C LEU A 83 -20.85 7.41 -2.82
N LEU A 84 -20.21 7.94 -1.78
CA LEU A 84 -20.91 8.62 -0.68
C LEU A 84 -21.62 9.89 -1.18
N LEU A 85 -20.93 10.71 -1.99
CA LEU A 85 -21.52 11.90 -2.59
C LEU A 85 -22.68 11.56 -3.53
N ALA A 86 -22.56 10.52 -4.35
CA ALA A 86 -23.64 10.07 -5.22
C ALA A 86 -24.87 9.62 -4.42
N ALA A 87 -24.67 8.88 -3.32
CA ALA A 87 -25.77 8.46 -2.44
C ALA A 87 -26.45 9.66 -1.77
N CYS A 88 -25.67 10.66 -1.29
CA CYS A 88 -26.23 11.89 -0.73
C CYS A 88 -27.03 12.68 -1.78
N SER A 89 -26.55 12.77 -3.02
CA SER A 89 -27.28 13.46 -4.11
C SER A 89 -28.61 12.78 -4.43
N VAL A 90 -28.67 11.45 -4.43
CA VAL A 90 -29.92 10.71 -4.66
C VAL A 90 -30.92 10.95 -3.54
N LEU A 91 -30.47 10.90 -2.27
CA LEU A 91 -31.34 11.18 -1.11
C LEU A 91 -31.96 12.59 -1.18
N MET A 92 -31.16 13.60 -1.54
CA MET A 92 -31.68 14.97 -1.70
C MET A 92 -32.63 15.08 -2.90
N ALA A 93 -32.37 14.36 -3.99
CA ALA A 93 -33.26 14.35 -5.16
C ALA A 93 -34.61 13.67 -4.88
N THR A 94 -34.65 12.66 -4.01
CA THR A 94 -35.90 11.99 -3.61
C THR A 94 -36.72 12.77 -2.59
N GLU A 95 -36.10 13.65 -1.81
CA GLU A 95 -36.83 14.59 -0.92
C GLU A 95 -37.44 15.77 -1.71
N LEU A 96 -36.94 16.02 -2.93
CA LEU A 96 -37.36 17.12 -3.82
C LEU A 96 -38.45 16.72 -4.84
N ASP A 97 -39.08 15.55 -4.70
CA ASP A 97 -40.29 15.19 -5.46
C ASP A 97 -41.56 15.41 -4.62
N PRO A 98 -42.14 16.62 -4.56
CA PRO A 98 -43.51 16.83 -4.12
C PRO A 98 -44.46 16.48 -5.28
N GLY A 99 -44.33 15.27 -5.83
CA GLY A 99 -45.15 14.73 -6.91
C GLY A 99 -46.36 13.96 -6.39
N HIS A 100 -47.10 14.53 -5.44
CA HIS A 100 -48.44 14.05 -5.09
C HIS A 100 -49.42 15.20 -5.28
N GLY A 101 -50.02 15.24 -6.48
CA GLY A 101 -51.13 16.12 -6.82
C GLY A 101 -52.32 15.82 -5.91
N GLY A 102 -52.35 16.48 -4.75
CA GLY A 102 -53.50 16.53 -3.87
C GLY A 102 -54.65 17.24 -4.59
N ILE A 103 -55.77 16.55 -4.66
CA ILE A 103 -57.06 17.05 -5.12
C ILE A 103 -57.37 18.33 -4.32
N PHE A 104 -57.46 19.46 -5.01
CA PHE A 104 -57.96 20.70 -4.45
C PHE A 104 -59.46 20.52 -4.17
N GLU A 105 -59.83 20.25 -2.91
CA GLU A 105 -61.19 20.53 -2.45
C GLU A 105 -61.34 22.05 -2.34
N GLU A 106 -61.98 22.65 -3.34
CA GLU A 106 -62.64 23.96 -3.20
C GLU A 106 -63.78 23.82 -2.19
N SER A 107 -63.47 24.00 -0.90
CA SER A 107 -64.48 24.35 0.08
C SER A 107 -64.79 25.83 -0.07
N GLU A 108 -65.88 26.13 -0.79
CA GLU A 108 -66.49 27.46 -0.84
C GLU A 108 -66.86 27.94 0.57
N LEU A 109 -65.95 28.69 1.20
CA LEU A 109 -66.25 29.54 2.34
C LEU A 109 -66.66 30.91 1.81
N ARG A 110 -67.95 31.08 1.52
CA ARG A 110 -68.58 32.40 1.51
C ARG A 110 -69.66 32.46 2.58
N SER A 111 -69.34 33.19 3.64
CA SER A 111 -70.25 33.67 4.67
C SER A 111 -70.84 35.02 4.24
N ASN A 112 -72.14 35.18 4.55
CA ASN A 112 -73.08 36.30 4.38
C ASN A 112 -73.97 36.25 3.14
#